data_AF-A0A9X1NV29-F1
#
_entry.id   AF-A0A9X1NV29-F1
#
_cell.length_a   1.000
_cell.length_b   1.000
_cell.length_c   1.000
_cell.angle_alpha   90.00
_cell.angle_beta   90.00
_cell.angle_gamma   90.00
#
_symmetry.space_group_name_H-M   'P 1'
#
loop_
_entity.id
_entity.type
_entity.pdbx_description
1 polymer ?
#
loop_
_entity_poly.entity_id
_entity_poly.type
_entity_poly.pdbx_seq_one_letter_code
_entity_poly.pdbx_strand_id
1 'polypeptide(L)'
;MIPTRTQHRRPARRDRSGGFTLVELLVVLVILGLVMGLVGPRVLNYLTSSRTRAAALQLSSFKSSLDLFYLDMGRYPSRSEGLSALVVRPGAAQGWNGPYLQQQTVPSDPWGNAYQYSVPGDKAPYRILSYGADGVAGGSGADADIVSQ
;
A
#
# COMPACT_ATOMS: atom_id res chain seq x y z
N MET A 1 -24.31 -65.52 -47.14
CA MET A 1 -24.22 -64.44 -48.14
C MET A 1 -24.07 -63.13 -47.36
N ILE A 2 -22.87 -62.56 -47.31
CA ILE A 2 -22.52 -61.37 -46.48
C ILE A 2 -22.27 -60.20 -47.44
N PRO A 3 -22.99 -59.06 -47.36
CA PRO A 3 -22.66 -57.91 -48.18
C PRO A 3 -21.46 -57.13 -47.61
N THR A 4 -20.52 -56.85 -48.50
CA THR A 4 -19.31 -56.04 -48.29
C THR A 4 -19.69 -54.58 -48.10
N ARG A 5 -19.30 -54.00 -46.96
CA ARG A 5 -19.52 -52.60 -46.59
C ARG A 5 -18.49 -51.71 -47.30
N THR A 6 -18.88 -51.02 -48.36
CA THR A 6 -18.05 -50.00 -49.04
C THR A 6 -17.94 -48.75 -48.15
N GLN A 7 -16.77 -48.55 -47.54
CA GLN A 7 -16.46 -47.33 -46.80
C GLN A 7 -16.04 -46.21 -47.77
N HIS A 8 -16.91 -45.21 -47.93
CA HIS A 8 -16.59 -43.95 -48.58
C HIS A 8 -15.60 -43.16 -47.70
N ARG A 9 -14.31 -43.11 -48.09
CA ARG A 9 -13.32 -42.23 -47.45
C ARG A 9 -13.69 -40.78 -47.76
N ARG A 10 -14.14 -40.03 -46.74
CA ARG A 10 -14.31 -38.57 -46.83
C ARG A 10 -12.92 -37.91 -46.95
N PRO A 11 -12.72 -36.91 -47.83
CA PRO A 11 -11.46 -36.19 -47.89
C PRO A 11 -11.25 -35.41 -46.58
N ALA A 12 -10.12 -35.63 -45.93
CA ALA A 12 -9.71 -34.85 -44.76
C ALA A 12 -9.53 -33.39 -45.19
N ARG A 13 -10.33 -32.50 -44.60
CA ARG A 13 -10.16 -31.06 -44.78
C ARG A 13 -8.79 -30.72 -44.19
N ARG A 14 -7.86 -30.27 -45.04
CA ARG A 14 -6.54 -29.81 -44.62
C ARG A 14 -6.78 -28.53 -43.82
N ASP A 15 -6.71 -28.61 -42.50
CA ASP A 15 -6.65 -27.41 -41.67
C ASP A 15 -5.42 -26.63 -42.13
N ARG A 16 -5.66 -25.49 -42.75
CA ARG A 16 -4.62 -24.54 -43.08
C ARG A 16 -4.19 -23.94 -41.75
N SER A 17 -3.24 -24.58 -41.09
CA SER A 17 -2.49 -24.00 -39.99
C SER A 17 -1.75 -22.79 -40.55
N GLY A 18 -2.38 -21.61 -40.53
CA GLY A 18 -1.73 -20.35 -40.83
C GLY A 18 -0.67 -20.10 -39.77
N GLY A 19 0.59 -20.01 -40.18
CA GLY A 19 1.66 -19.56 -39.29
C GLY A 19 1.53 -18.07 -39.02
N PHE A 20 1.90 -17.64 -37.82
CA PHE A 20 1.99 -16.22 -37.47
C PHE A 20 3.05 -15.54 -38.36
N THR A 21 2.70 -14.37 -38.91
CA THR A 21 3.67 -13.56 -39.65
C THR A 21 4.44 -12.65 -38.68
N LEU A 22 5.70 -12.31 -39.03
CA LEU A 22 6.49 -11.34 -38.25
C LEU A 22 5.79 -9.98 -38.15
N VAL A 23 5.07 -9.59 -39.21
CA VAL A 23 4.32 -8.33 -39.27
C VAL A 23 3.18 -8.32 -38.24
N GLU A 24 2.50 -9.44 -38.04
CA GLU A 24 1.40 -9.57 -37.06
C GLU A 24 1.89 -9.36 -35.63
N LEU A 25 3.03 -9.99 -35.28
CA LEU A 25 3.66 -9.77 -33.98
C LEU A 25 4.15 -8.33 -33.82
N LEU A 26 4.68 -7.72 -34.89
CA LEU A 26 5.11 -6.32 -34.85
C LEU A 26 3.93 -5.38 -34.55
N VAL A 27 2.79 -5.55 -35.25
CA VAL A 27 1.58 -4.74 -35.00
C VAL A 27 1.08 -4.92 -33.56
N VAL A 28 1.07 -6.14 -33.03
CA VAL A 28 0.66 -6.41 -31.64
C VAL A 28 1.59 -5.71 -30.65
N LEU A 29 2.91 -5.78 -30.84
CA LEU A 29 3.87 -5.12 -29.96
C LEU A 29 3.73 -3.59 -29.99
N VAL A 30 3.44 -3.00 -31.15
CA VAL A 30 3.18 -1.56 -31.28
C VAL A 30 1.94 -1.16 -30.49
N ILE A 31 0.83 -1.90 -30.63
CA ILE A 31 -0.41 -1.61 -29.89
C ILE A 31 -0.19 -1.79 -28.38
N LEU A 32 0.51 -2.86 -27.96
CA LEU A 32 0.85 -3.08 -26.56
C LEU A 32 1.72 -1.95 -26.01
N GLY A 33 2.72 -1.49 -26.76
CA GLY A 33 3.54 -0.35 -26.39
C GLY A 33 2.74 0.94 -26.22
N LEU A 34 1.80 1.21 -27.13
CA LEU A 34 0.92 2.39 -27.07
C LEU A 34 -0.02 2.34 -25.86
N VAL A 35 -0.63 1.17 -25.59
CA VAL A 35 -1.49 0.98 -24.40
C VAL A 35 -0.68 1.15 -23.12
N MET A 36 0.51 0.52 -23.03
CA MET A 36 1.36 0.62 -21.84
C MET A 36 1.84 2.05 -21.60
N GLY A 37 2.17 2.80 -22.65
CA GLY A 37 2.55 4.21 -22.54
C GLY A 37 1.43 5.11 -21.98
N LEU A 38 0.16 4.80 -22.28
CA LEU A 38 -0.98 5.57 -21.79
C LEU A 38 -1.45 5.16 -20.39
N VAL A 39 -1.44 3.87 -20.09
CA VAL A 39 -1.98 3.33 -18.84
C VAL A 39 -0.94 3.32 -17.71
N GLY A 40 0.33 3.06 -18.02
CA GLY A 40 1.41 2.91 -17.04
C GLY A 40 1.53 4.08 -16.06
N PRO A 41 1.67 5.34 -16.53
CA PRO A 41 1.79 6.50 -15.64
C PRO A 41 0.55 6.71 -14.75
N ARG A 42 -0.65 6.40 -15.25
CA ARG A 42 -1.89 6.59 -14.48
C ARG A 42 -2.01 5.61 -13.31
N VAL A 43 -1.62 4.36 -13.52
CA VAL A 43 -1.61 3.35 -12.45
C VAL A 43 -0.63 3.72 -11.35
N LEU A 44 0.58 4.15 -11.73
CA LEU A 44 1.59 4.60 -10.77
C LEU A 44 1.09 5.80 -9.95
N ASN A 45 0.55 6.83 -10.62
CA ASN A 45 0.01 8.01 -9.93
C ASN A 45 -1.15 7.66 -8.99
N TYR A 46 -2.03 6.74 -9.40
CA TYR A 46 -3.14 6.29 -8.57
C TYR A 46 -2.65 5.58 -7.30
N LEU A 47 -1.70 4.64 -7.44
CA LEU A 47 -1.10 3.92 -6.30
C LEU A 47 -0.37 4.88 -5.35
N THR A 48 0.35 5.86 -5.87
CA THR A 48 0.99 6.88 -5.05
C THR A 48 -0.05 7.70 -4.27
N SER A 49 -1.11 8.16 -4.93
CA SER A 49 -2.15 8.97 -4.29
C SER A 49 -2.98 8.22 -3.25
N SER A 50 -3.14 6.90 -3.41
CA SER A 50 -3.87 6.08 -2.45
C SER A 50 -3.04 5.83 -1.20
N ARG A 51 -1.73 5.61 -1.35
CA ARG A 51 -0.78 5.48 -0.23
C ARG A 51 -0.71 6.75 0.60
N THR A 52 -0.56 7.92 -0.01
CA THR A 52 -0.50 9.18 0.76
C THR A 52 -1.77 9.44 1.57
N ARG A 53 -2.95 9.14 1.01
CA ARG A 53 -4.23 9.23 1.75
C ARG A 53 -4.32 8.20 2.87
N ALA A 54 -3.89 6.96 2.64
CA ALA A 54 -3.89 5.92 3.68
C ALA A 54 -2.98 6.32 4.85
N ALA A 55 -1.80 6.89 4.58
CA ALA A 55 -0.90 7.40 5.61
C ALA A 55 -1.56 8.53 6.42
N ALA A 56 -2.23 9.48 5.75
CA ALA A 56 -2.95 10.55 6.41
C ALA A 56 -4.06 10.04 7.34
N LEU A 57 -4.82 9.02 6.91
CA LEU A 57 -5.85 8.38 7.73
C LEU A 57 -5.26 7.66 8.96
N GLN A 58 -4.13 6.95 8.78
CA GLN A 58 -3.42 6.31 9.87
C GLN A 58 -2.92 7.36 10.89
N LEU A 59 -2.37 8.48 10.43
CA LEU A 59 -1.98 9.62 11.27
C LEU A 59 -3.16 10.16 12.08
N SER A 60 -4.33 10.34 11.46
CA SER A 60 -5.55 10.75 12.18
C SER A 60 -5.97 9.74 13.24
N SER A 61 -5.86 8.44 12.94
CA SER A 61 -6.12 7.39 13.93
C SER A 61 -5.15 7.46 15.11
N PHE A 62 -3.85 7.64 14.85
CA PHE A 62 -2.87 7.79 15.92
C PHE A 62 -3.12 9.02 16.79
N LYS A 63 -3.54 10.14 16.18
CA LYS A 63 -3.93 11.36 16.90
C LYS A 63 -5.03 11.08 17.91
N SER A 64 -6.12 10.44 17.47
CA SER A 64 -7.21 10.05 18.37
C SER A 64 -6.75 9.09 19.47
N SER A 65 -5.91 8.10 19.16
CA SER A 65 -5.38 7.16 20.16
C SER A 65 -4.46 7.83 21.18
N LEU A 66 -3.64 8.79 20.76
CA LEU A 66 -2.79 9.59 21.63
C LEU A 66 -3.61 10.50 22.55
N ASP A 67 -4.70 11.08 22.04
CA ASP A 67 -5.58 11.90 22.85
C ASP A 67 -6.30 11.05 23.92
N LEU A 68 -6.75 9.83 23.58
CA LEU A 68 -7.28 8.88 24.57
C LEU A 68 -6.23 8.49 25.62
N PHE A 69 -4.99 8.20 25.19
CA PHE A 69 -3.89 7.93 26.11
C PHE A 69 -3.67 9.12 27.06
N TYR A 70 -3.71 10.36 26.55
CA TYR A 70 -3.57 11.56 27.37
C TYR A 70 -4.71 11.71 28.39
N LEU A 71 -5.95 11.37 28.03
CA LEU A 71 -7.09 11.42 28.96
C LEU A 71 -6.92 10.47 30.15
N ASP A 72 -6.36 9.28 29.92
CA ASP A 72 -6.17 8.27 30.97
C ASP A 72 -4.90 8.50 31.79
N MET A 73 -3.81 8.89 31.12
CA MET A 73 -2.46 8.97 31.70
C MET A 73 -2.07 10.38 32.12
N GLY A 74 -2.82 11.42 31.71
CA GLY A 74 -2.52 12.83 31.93
C GLY A 74 -1.28 13.33 31.18
N ARG A 75 -0.72 12.53 30.26
CA ARG A 75 0.48 12.84 29.48
C ARG A 75 0.50 12.04 28.19
N TYR A 76 1.23 12.50 27.18
CA TYR A 76 1.55 11.68 26.01
C TYR A 76 2.65 10.65 26.31
N PRO A 77 2.81 9.60 25.50
CA PRO A 77 3.91 8.65 25.60
C PRO A 77 5.27 9.36 25.54
N SER A 78 6.21 8.94 26.37
CA SER A 78 7.58 9.48 26.36
C SER A 78 8.35 9.02 25.10
N ARG A 79 9.53 9.60 24.85
CA ARG A 79 10.37 9.17 23.71
C ARG A 79 10.76 7.68 23.78
N SER A 80 10.99 7.14 24.97
CA SER A 80 11.35 5.73 25.16
C SER A 80 10.16 4.79 25.05
N GLU A 81 8.97 5.28 25.40
CA GLU A 81 7.71 4.53 25.30
C GLU A 81 7.19 4.46 23.87
N GLY A 82 7.31 5.57 23.12
CA GLY A 82 6.92 5.69 21.72
C GLY A 82 5.45 5.35 21.44
N LEU A 83 5.15 5.05 20.17
CA LEU A 83 3.81 4.61 19.76
C LEU A 83 3.45 3.22 20.32
N SER A 84 4.43 2.42 20.76
CA SER A 84 4.17 1.12 21.41
C SER A 84 3.32 1.23 22.67
N ALA A 85 3.38 2.36 23.38
CA ALA A 85 2.54 2.61 24.55
C ALA A 85 1.04 2.68 24.24
N LEU A 86 0.67 2.87 22.97
CA LEU A 86 -0.71 2.82 22.52
C LEU A 86 -1.28 1.39 22.50
N VAL A 87 -0.41 0.39 22.48
CA VAL A 87 -0.81 -1.02 22.34
C VAL A 87 -0.46 -1.82 23.58
N VAL A 88 0.73 -1.57 24.14
CA VAL A 88 1.27 -2.27 25.29
C VAL A 88 1.38 -1.29 26.45
N ARG A 89 0.93 -1.71 27.64
CA ARG A 89 1.05 -0.91 28.85
C ARG A 89 2.52 -0.52 29.09
N PRO A 90 2.84 0.79 29.21
CA PRO A 90 4.20 1.22 29.49
C PRO A 90 4.54 1.07 30.99
N GLY A 91 5.48 0.17 31.31
CA GLY A 91 5.99 -0.02 32.66
C GLY A 91 4.88 -0.25 33.70
N ALA A 92 4.95 0.46 34.82
CA ALA A 92 3.97 0.38 35.92
C ALA A 92 2.86 1.46 35.83
N ALA A 93 2.51 1.92 34.61
CA ALA A 93 1.49 2.94 34.38
C ALA A 93 0.15 2.62 35.06
N GLN A 94 -0.12 3.29 36.18
CA GLN A 94 -1.42 3.28 36.85
C GLN A 94 -2.34 4.22 36.07
N GLY A 95 -3.49 3.70 35.61
CA GLY A 95 -4.45 4.45 34.78
C GLY A 95 -4.49 4.01 33.31
N TRP A 96 -3.50 3.26 32.82
CA TRP A 96 -3.51 2.76 31.44
C TRP A 96 -4.71 1.82 31.20
N ASN A 97 -5.59 2.20 30.28
CA ASN A 97 -6.82 1.53 29.91
C ASN A 97 -6.85 1.15 28.41
N GLY A 98 -5.67 1.02 27.80
CA GLY A 98 -5.54 0.58 26.42
C GLY A 98 -5.89 -0.91 26.22
N PRO A 99 -5.70 -1.44 25.01
CA PRO A 99 -5.05 -0.80 23.87
C PRO A 99 -5.89 0.31 23.24
N TYR A 100 -5.22 1.39 22.84
CA TYR A 100 -5.82 2.57 22.20
C TYR A 100 -5.87 2.46 20.67
N LEU A 101 -5.22 1.44 20.11
CA LEU A 101 -5.29 1.08 18.69
C LEU A 101 -6.13 -0.18 18.53
N GLN A 102 -6.86 -0.27 17.43
CA GLN A 102 -7.64 -1.46 17.08
C GLN A 102 -6.73 -2.67 16.79
N GLN A 103 -5.53 -2.41 16.31
CA GLN A 103 -4.54 -3.42 15.98
C GLN A 103 -3.64 -3.70 17.19
N GLN A 104 -3.28 -4.97 17.40
CA GLN A 104 -2.38 -5.43 18.47
C GLN A 104 -0.90 -5.11 18.22
N THR A 105 -0.60 -4.35 17.17
CA THR A 105 0.74 -3.85 16.84
C THR A 105 0.60 -2.45 16.27
N VAL A 106 1.66 -1.65 16.40
CA VAL A 106 1.72 -0.34 15.75
C VAL A 106 1.88 -0.58 14.24
N PRO A 107 0.91 -0.15 13.41
CA PRO A 107 1.01 -0.36 11.97
C PRO A 107 2.16 0.46 11.38
N SER A 108 2.83 -0.10 10.38
CA SER A 108 3.74 0.63 9.50
C SER A 108 2.95 1.54 8.56
N ASP A 109 3.65 2.51 7.97
CA ASP A 109 3.10 3.34 6.93
C ASP A 109 2.83 2.55 5.63
N PRO A 110 2.15 3.14 4.63
CA PRO A 110 1.79 2.46 3.39
C PRO A 110 2.96 2.03 2.50
N TRP A 111 4.18 2.44 2.82
CA TRP A 111 5.42 2.03 2.15
C TRP A 111 6.21 0.99 2.96
N GLY A 112 5.72 0.62 4.15
CA GLY A 112 6.32 -0.37 5.03
C GLY A 112 7.32 0.21 6.03
N ASN A 113 7.45 1.54 6.10
CA ASN A 113 8.34 2.20 7.05
C ASN A 113 7.65 2.43 8.40
N ALA A 114 8.43 2.51 9.48
CA ALA A 114 7.90 2.85 10.79
C ALA A 114 7.54 4.34 10.87
N TYR A 115 6.46 4.66 11.56
CA TYR A 115 6.13 6.04 11.88
C TYR A 115 7.10 6.62 12.91
N GLN A 116 7.54 7.85 12.67
CA GLN A 116 8.42 8.55 13.57
C GLN A 116 7.61 9.38 14.55
N TYR A 117 7.81 9.12 15.84
CA TYR A 117 7.16 9.83 16.93
C TYR A 117 8.18 10.66 17.71
N SER A 118 7.86 11.92 17.97
CA SER A 118 8.69 12.81 18.79
C SER A 118 7.86 13.61 19.78
N VAL A 119 8.37 13.73 21.01
CA VAL A 119 7.81 14.53 22.09
C VAL A 119 8.94 15.34 22.77
N PRO A 120 8.81 16.67 22.97
CA PRO A 120 7.77 17.53 22.39
C PRO A 120 7.86 17.59 20.86
N GLY A 121 6.76 17.93 20.19
CA GLY A 121 6.77 18.26 18.76
C GLY A 121 7.20 19.71 18.52
N ASP A 122 7.52 20.08 17.28
CA ASP A 122 8.03 21.42 16.97
C ASP A 122 7.02 22.54 17.23
N LYS A 123 5.75 22.31 16.88
CA LYS A 123 4.64 23.27 17.02
C LYS A 123 3.43 22.71 17.77
N ALA A 124 3.58 21.52 18.35
CA ALA A 124 2.50 20.76 18.99
C ALA A 124 3.07 19.92 20.14
N PRO A 125 2.24 19.42 21.08
CA PRO A 125 2.71 18.61 22.20
C PRO A 125 3.49 17.36 21.78
N TYR A 126 3.16 16.81 20.62
CA TYR A 126 3.89 15.72 19.97
C TYR A 126 3.89 15.93 18.45
N ARG A 127 4.70 15.15 17.74
CA ARG A 127 4.68 15.08 16.28
C ARG A 127 4.78 13.62 15.85
N ILE A 128 3.92 13.22 14.90
CA ILE A 128 4.03 11.96 14.16
C ILE A 128 4.28 12.29 12.69
N LEU A 129 5.23 11.59 12.08
CA LEU A 129 5.49 11.71 10.64
C LEU A 129 5.79 10.36 10.00
N SER A 130 5.43 10.25 8.72
CA SER A 130 5.96 9.26 7.77
C SER A 130 6.82 10.01 6.75
N TYR A 131 7.97 9.44 6.41
CA TYR A 131 8.88 9.98 5.40
C TYR A 131 8.45 9.66 3.96
N GLY A 132 7.28 9.05 3.75
CA GLY A 132 6.84 8.69 2.40
C GLY A 132 7.63 7.51 1.81
N ALA A 133 7.69 7.46 0.47
CA ALA A 133 8.18 6.30 -0.27
C ALA A 133 9.70 6.09 -0.18
N ASP A 134 10.48 7.16 -0.04
CA ASP A 134 11.93 7.11 0.02
C ASP A 134 12.46 6.82 1.44
N GLY A 135 11.62 7.01 2.47
CA GLY A 135 11.98 6.78 3.86
C GLY A 135 12.93 7.84 4.43
N VAL A 136 13.11 8.98 3.74
CA VAL A 136 14.03 10.05 4.13
C VAL A 136 13.26 11.37 4.33
N ALA A 137 13.77 12.24 5.20
CA ALA A 137 13.17 13.54 5.41
C ALA A 137 13.17 14.40 4.13
N GLY A 138 12.00 14.94 3.78
CA GLY A 138 11.81 15.88 2.69
C GLY A 138 10.99 15.29 1.54
N GLY A 139 11.58 15.29 0.35
CA GLY A 139 10.98 14.72 -0.86
C GLY A 139 9.81 15.50 -1.47
N SER A 140 9.26 14.96 -2.56
CA SER A 140 8.11 15.53 -3.27
C SER A 140 7.23 14.41 -3.84
N GLY A 141 5.94 14.69 -4.05
CA GLY A 141 5.03 13.68 -4.59
C GLY A 141 4.88 12.47 -3.66
N ALA A 142 5.36 11.30 -4.10
CA ALA A 142 5.32 10.05 -3.32
C ALA A 142 6.29 10.05 -2.14
N ASP A 143 7.37 10.82 -2.27
CA ASP A 143 8.48 10.88 -1.33
C ASP A 143 8.27 12.00 -0.31
N ALA A 144 7.16 12.74 -0.41
CA ALA A 144 6.88 13.86 0.47
C ALA A 144 6.55 13.39 1.89
N ASP A 145 7.18 14.01 2.88
CA ASP A 145 6.85 13.84 4.30
C ASP A 145 5.36 14.08 4.57
N ILE A 146 4.73 13.14 5.29
CA ILE A 146 3.35 13.24 5.75
C ILE A 146 3.37 13.42 7.26
N VAL A 147 2.93 14.59 7.72
CA VAL A 147 3.01 15.00 9.13
C VAL A 147 1.62 15.15 9.72
N SER A 148 1.42 14.70 10.97
CA SER A 148 0.19 14.98 11.70
C SER A 148 0.18 16.46 12.12
N GLN A 149 -0.67 17.27 11.50
CA GLN A 149 -0.96 18.64 11.95
C GLN A 149 -2.08 18.65 13.00
#